data_AF-W0T3G6-F1
#
_entry.id   AF-W0T3G6-F1
#
_cell.length_a   1.000
_cell.length_b   1.000
_cell.length_c   1.000
_cell.angle_alpha   90.00
_cell.angle_beta   90.00
_cell.angle_gamma   90.00
#
_symmetry.space_group_name_H-M   'P 1'
#
loop_
_entity.id
_entity.type
_entity.pdbx_description
1 polymer ?
#
loop_
_entity_poly.entity_id
_entity_poly.type
_entity_poly.pdbx_seq_one_letter_code
_entity_poly.pdbx_strand_id
1 'polypeptide(L)'
;MGAQPSKPAETKVYVPETPVNFESKLIAQIDNSTETDFTRAQKAERYLQEKVSAKLADLEAEALKEFESKLSSSTLPDDSNSNSSTNTLSTALVNEKVEQLKNRLAKLEESHKAKSTESVVATKKSLTECLLKNKEKPLNCYDEVEQFKKAVMEI
;
A
#
# COMPACT_ATOMS: atom_id res chain seq x y z
N MET A 1 31.11 -49.46 -71.76
CA MET A 1 32.15 -48.42 -71.84
C MET A 1 31.89 -47.46 -70.69
N GLY A 2 32.63 -47.62 -69.59
CA GLY A 2 32.32 -47.03 -68.28
C GLY A 2 32.85 -45.61 -68.11
N ALA A 3 32.06 -44.77 -67.44
CA ALA A 3 32.46 -43.43 -67.02
C ALA A 3 33.21 -43.49 -65.69
N GLN A 4 34.47 -43.05 -65.69
CA GLN A 4 35.24 -42.77 -64.47
C GLN A 4 34.90 -41.36 -63.97
N PRO A 5 34.67 -41.14 -62.66
CA PRO A 5 34.57 -39.79 -62.12
C PRO A 5 35.96 -39.13 -62.01
N SER A 6 36.05 -37.92 -62.53
CA SER A 6 37.25 -37.09 -62.57
C SER A 6 37.58 -36.45 -61.21
N LYS A 7 38.81 -36.71 -60.73
CA LYS A 7 39.57 -36.08 -59.63
C LYS A 7 39.01 -36.21 -58.19
N PRO A 8 39.82 -36.66 -57.21
CA PRO A 8 39.48 -36.47 -55.81
C PRO A 8 39.56 -34.97 -55.47
N ALA A 9 38.57 -34.46 -54.74
CA ALA A 9 38.61 -33.11 -54.19
C ALA A 9 39.76 -33.04 -53.17
N GLU A 10 40.85 -32.34 -53.52
CA GLU A 10 41.96 -32.09 -52.59
C GLU A 10 41.45 -31.24 -51.41
N THR A 11 41.32 -31.87 -50.25
CA THR A 11 41.09 -31.17 -48.98
C THR A 11 42.37 -30.43 -48.61
N LYS A 12 42.40 -29.11 -48.84
CA LYS A 12 43.50 -28.24 -48.35
C LYS A 12 43.45 -28.19 -46.82
N VAL A 13 44.30 -28.99 -46.17
CA VAL A 13 44.52 -28.93 -44.72
C VAL A 13 45.51 -27.80 -44.44
N TYR A 14 45.02 -26.70 -43.86
CA TYR A 14 45.89 -25.62 -43.39
C TYR A 14 46.44 -26.00 -42.02
N VAL A 15 47.74 -26.26 -41.94
CA VAL A 15 48.45 -26.43 -40.68
C VAL A 15 49.02 -25.05 -40.30
N PRO A 16 48.81 -24.57 -39.06
CA PRO A 16 49.41 -23.31 -38.62
C PRO A 16 50.94 -23.39 -38.62
N GLU A 17 51.62 -22.33 -39.04
CA GLU A 17 53.10 -22.27 -39.11
C GLU A 17 53.76 -22.31 -37.73
N THR A 18 53.03 -22.01 -36.66
CA THR A 18 53.51 -22.07 -35.27
C THR A 18 52.90 -23.26 -34.52
N PRO A 19 53.70 -24.04 -33.77
CA PRO A 19 53.17 -25.11 -32.95
C PRO A 19 52.26 -24.53 -31.86
N VAL A 20 50.99 -24.96 -31.86
CA VAL A 20 50.04 -24.63 -30.81
C VAL A 20 50.41 -25.49 -29.59
N ASN A 21 51.23 -24.93 -28.69
CA ASN A 21 51.57 -25.57 -27.43
C ASN A 21 50.47 -25.29 -26.41
N PHE A 22 49.70 -26.30 -26.06
CA PHE A 22 48.78 -26.22 -24.93
C PHE A 22 49.53 -26.44 -23.62
N GLU A 23 49.09 -25.77 -22.56
CA GLU A 23 49.61 -26.03 -21.21
C GLU A 23 49.30 -27.48 -20.80
N SER A 24 50.26 -28.16 -20.19
CA SER A 24 50.11 -29.56 -19.72
C SER A 24 48.92 -29.72 -18.77
N LYS A 25 48.59 -28.67 -18.01
CA LYS A 25 47.43 -28.63 -17.12
C LYS A 25 46.10 -28.69 -17.88
N LEU A 26 46.01 -28.02 -19.04
CA LEU A 26 44.81 -28.06 -19.88
C LEU A 26 44.62 -29.46 -20.48
N ILE A 27 45.70 -30.05 -20.99
CA ILE A 27 45.67 -31.40 -21.57
C ILE A 27 45.27 -32.42 -20.50
N ALA A 28 45.89 -32.36 -19.32
CA ALA A 28 45.51 -33.22 -18.19
C ALA A 28 44.05 -33.01 -17.76
N GLN A 29 43.53 -31.78 -17.84
CA GLN A 29 42.12 -31.52 -17.55
C GLN A 29 41.20 -32.10 -18.62
N ILE A 30 41.56 -32.03 -19.90
CA ILE A 30 40.79 -32.61 -21.00
C ILE A 30 40.82 -34.15 -20.91
N ASP A 31 41.99 -34.74 -20.68
CA ASP A 31 42.16 -36.20 -20.56
C ASP A 31 41.42 -36.78 -19.34
N ASN A 32 41.35 -36.02 -18.24
CA ASN A 32 40.60 -36.41 -17.04
C ASN A 32 39.11 -36.00 -17.10
N SER A 33 38.70 -35.16 -18.04
CA SER A 33 37.32 -34.71 -18.18
C SER A 33 36.55 -35.70 -19.05
N THR A 34 35.79 -36.57 -18.39
CA THR A 34 34.77 -37.42 -19.03
C THR A 34 33.44 -36.67 -19.26
N GLU A 35 33.44 -35.34 -19.07
CA GLU A 35 32.23 -34.53 -19.18
C GLU A 35 31.84 -34.36 -20.65
N THR A 36 30.69 -34.92 -21.02
CA THR A 36 30.05 -34.69 -22.33
C THR A 36 29.43 -33.29 -22.39
N ASP A 37 29.14 -32.81 -23.59
CA ASP A 37 28.49 -31.50 -23.79
C ASP A 37 27.18 -31.35 -22.99
N PHE A 38 26.45 -32.46 -22.80
CA PHE A 38 25.26 -32.49 -21.95
C PHE A 38 25.57 -32.19 -20.47
N THR A 39 26.60 -32.83 -19.91
CA THR A 39 27.01 -32.59 -18.51
C THR A 39 27.51 -31.16 -18.30
N ARG A 40 28.20 -30.59 -19.29
CA ARG A 40 28.63 -29.19 -19.28
C ARG A 40 27.44 -28.23 -19.28
N ALA A 41 26.43 -28.48 -20.11
CA ALA A 41 25.21 -27.68 -20.15
C ALA A 41 24.45 -27.74 -18.83
N GLN A 42 24.24 -28.94 -18.27
CA GLN A 42 23.56 -29.13 -16.98
C GLN A 42 24.29 -28.41 -15.83
N LYS A 43 25.63 -28.46 -15.82
CA LYS A 43 26.45 -27.78 -14.81
C LYS A 43 26.33 -26.26 -14.92
N ALA A 44 26.30 -25.73 -16.14
CA ALA A 44 26.09 -24.31 -16.38
C ALA A 44 24.68 -23.86 -15.93
N GLU A 45 23.64 -24.64 -16.23
CA GLU A 45 22.27 -24.36 -15.77
C GLU A 45 22.17 -24.36 -14.24
N ARG A 46 22.74 -25.38 -13.59
CA ARG A 46 22.74 -25.47 -12.12
C ARG A 46 23.46 -24.29 -11.48
N TYR A 47 24.60 -23.91 -12.01
CA TYR A 47 25.35 -22.74 -11.54
C TYR A 47 24.54 -21.44 -11.69
N LEU A 48 23.82 -21.29 -12.81
CA LEU A 48 22.95 -20.15 -13.03
C LEU A 48 21.78 -20.15 -12.05
N GLN A 49 21.13 -21.29 -11.83
CA GLN A 49 20.05 -21.45 -10.85
C GLN A 49 20.50 -21.06 -9.45
N GLU A 50 21.67 -21.52 -9.01
CA GLU A 50 22.23 -21.20 -7.69
C GLU A 50 22.48 -19.69 -7.53
N LYS A 51 23.02 -19.04 -8.57
CA LYS A 51 23.21 -17.58 -8.56
C LYS A 51 21.90 -16.82 -8.50
N VAL A 52 20.91 -17.23 -9.28
CA VAL A 52 19.61 -16.59 -9.32
C VAL A 52 18.91 -16.77 -7.97
N SER A 53 18.93 -17.96 -7.39
CA SER A 53 18.32 -18.22 -6.08
C SER A 53 19.00 -17.43 -4.96
N ALA A 54 20.33 -17.33 -4.97
CA ALA A 54 21.07 -16.52 -4.01
C ALA A 54 20.67 -15.04 -4.12
N LYS A 55 20.60 -14.51 -5.36
CA LYS A 55 20.21 -13.12 -5.58
C LYS A 55 18.75 -12.84 -5.17
N LEU A 56 17.85 -13.80 -5.39
CA LEU A 56 16.46 -13.68 -4.94
C LEU A 56 16.36 -13.66 -3.41
N ALA A 57 17.10 -14.51 -2.71
CA ALA A 57 17.14 -14.50 -1.24
C ALA A 57 17.63 -13.16 -0.67
N ASP A 58 18.65 -12.56 -1.30
CA ASP A 58 19.14 -11.22 -0.92
C ASP A 58 18.05 -10.14 -1.10
N LEU A 59 17.33 -10.17 -2.22
CA LEU A 59 16.26 -9.23 -2.52
C LEU A 59 15.05 -9.42 -1.59
N GLU A 60 14.73 -10.66 -1.21
CA GLU A 60 13.68 -10.94 -0.22
C GLU A 60 14.04 -10.35 1.14
N ALA A 61 15.29 -10.50 1.60
CA ALA A 61 15.75 -9.92 2.85
C ALA A 61 15.71 -8.38 2.83
N GLU A 62 16.11 -7.75 1.72
CA GLU A 62 16.03 -6.30 1.53
C GLU A 62 14.57 -5.82 1.50
N ALA A 63 13.70 -6.51 0.77
CA ALA A 63 12.28 -6.19 0.71
C ALA A 63 11.61 -6.30 2.08
N LEU A 64 11.90 -7.35 2.87
CA LEU A 64 11.38 -7.49 4.22
C LEU A 64 11.81 -6.34 5.13
N LYS A 65 13.08 -5.94 5.06
CA LYS A 65 13.60 -4.78 5.81
C LYS A 65 12.92 -3.48 5.40
N GLU A 66 12.72 -3.26 4.10
CA GLU A 66 11.95 -2.11 3.62
C GLU A 66 10.50 -2.15 4.11
N PHE A 67 9.85 -3.31 4.05
CA PHE A 67 8.49 -3.49 4.53
C PHE A 67 8.39 -3.22 6.03
N GLU A 68 9.32 -3.71 6.84
CA GLU A 68 9.40 -3.42 8.27
C GLU A 68 9.58 -1.91 8.50
N SER A 69 10.49 -1.24 7.79
CA SER A 69 10.69 0.20 7.93
C SER A 69 9.45 1.01 7.54
N LYS A 70 8.76 0.62 6.46
CA LYS A 70 7.52 1.23 5.98
C LYS A 70 6.39 0.97 6.97
N LEU A 71 6.29 -0.25 7.50
CA LEU A 71 5.35 -0.60 8.55
C LEU A 71 5.61 0.23 9.78
N SER A 72 6.82 0.26 10.35
CA SER A 72 7.16 1.09 11.51
C SER A 72 6.88 2.58 11.28
N SER A 73 7.06 3.08 10.06
CA SER A 73 6.75 4.47 9.71
C SER A 73 5.25 4.74 9.50
N SER A 74 4.49 3.73 9.08
CA SER A 74 3.06 3.85 8.73
C SER A 74 2.12 3.39 9.84
N THR A 75 2.56 2.48 10.70
CA THR A 75 1.91 2.18 11.97
C THR A 75 2.19 3.37 12.86
N LEU A 76 1.12 3.99 13.36
CA LEU A 76 1.21 5.07 14.34
C LEU A 76 2.22 4.67 15.42
N PRO A 77 3.17 5.56 15.80
CA PRO A 77 4.13 5.23 16.83
C PRO A 77 3.38 4.84 18.10
N ASP A 78 3.64 3.62 18.57
CA ASP A 78 3.08 3.09 19.80
C ASP A 78 3.51 4.01 20.97
N ASP A 79 2.54 4.31 21.83
CA ASP A 79 2.44 5.42 22.80
C ASP A 79 3.57 5.54 23.86
N SER A 80 4.84 5.52 23.48
CA SER A 80 5.94 5.43 24.45
C SER A 80 6.95 6.57 24.45
N ASN A 81 7.11 7.37 23.38
CA ASN A 81 7.98 8.55 23.46
C ASN A 81 7.92 9.44 22.20
N SER A 82 7.10 10.49 22.18
CA SER A 82 7.48 11.73 21.48
C SER A 82 6.50 12.87 21.78
N ASN A 83 7.00 13.90 22.46
CA ASN A 83 6.47 15.26 22.45
C ASN A 83 6.62 15.88 21.04
N SER A 84 5.96 15.31 20.04
CA SER A 84 5.91 15.89 18.71
C SER A 84 4.46 16.17 18.34
N SER A 85 4.19 17.45 18.16
CA SER A 85 2.90 18.05 17.86
C SER A 85 2.37 17.66 16.48
N THR A 86 1.99 16.40 16.31
CA THR A 86 1.08 15.97 15.26
C THR A 86 -0.11 15.31 15.95
N ASN A 87 -1.31 15.80 15.65
CA ASN A 87 -2.58 15.21 16.12
C ASN A 87 -2.67 13.76 15.61
N THR A 88 -2.03 12.83 16.29
CA THR A 88 -2.30 11.40 16.15
C THR A 88 -3.66 11.19 16.80
N LEU A 89 -4.68 11.00 15.96
CA LEU A 89 -6.05 10.73 16.39
C LEU A 89 -6.08 9.34 17.03
N SER A 90 -5.65 9.25 18.30
CA SER A 90 -5.83 8.05 19.10
C SER A 90 -7.31 7.88 19.42
N THR A 91 -7.78 6.64 19.45
CA THR A 91 -9.17 6.32 19.85
C THR A 91 -9.48 6.87 21.24
N ALA A 92 -8.48 6.91 22.13
CA ALA A 92 -8.57 7.56 23.44
C ALA A 92 -8.82 9.07 23.33
N LEU A 93 -8.06 9.82 22.51
CA LEU A 93 -8.27 11.26 22.30
C LEU A 93 -9.62 11.55 21.64
N VAL A 94 -10.06 10.69 20.71
CA VAL A 94 -11.38 10.83 20.09
C VAL A 94 -12.48 10.62 21.13
N ASN A 95 -12.38 9.59 21.96
CA ASN A 95 -13.34 9.33 23.03
C ASN A 95 -13.37 10.49 24.04
N GLU A 96 -12.21 11.01 24.44
CA GLU A 96 -12.12 12.16 25.35
C GLU A 96 -12.78 13.41 24.73
N LYS A 97 -12.48 13.72 23.46
CA LYS A 97 -13.11 14.85 22.74
C LYS A 97 -14.62 14.65 22.60
N VAL A 98 -15.09 13.43 22.36
CA VAL A 98 -16.52 13.09 22.31
C VAL A 98 -17.19 13.31 23.66
N GLU A 99 -16.57 12.89 24.76
CA GLU A 99 -17.08 13.14 26.11
C GLU A 99 -17.11 14.64 26.44
N GLN A 100 -16.06 15.38 26.09
CA GLN A 100 -16.02 16.83 26.25
C GLN A 100 -17.12 17.54 25.46
N LEU A 101 -17.39 17.10 24.23
CA LEU A 101 -18.47 17.63 23.40
C LEU A 101 -19.84 17.32 24.00
N LYS A 102 -20.08 16.09 24.44
CA LYS A 102 -21.33 15.71 25.13
C LYS A 102 -21.58 16.58 26.37
N ASN A 103 -20.54 16.81 27.17
CA ASN A 103 -20.64 17.66 28.36
C ASN A 103 -20.93 19.13 28.02
N ARG A 104 -20.33 19.67 26.94
CA ARG A 104 -20.62 21.02 26.47
C ARG A 104 -22.06 21.15 25.96
N LEU A 105 -22.55 20.17 25.22
CA LEU A 105 -23.93 20.15 24.74
C LEU A 105 -24.93 20.09 25.89
N ALA A 106 -24.71 19.22 26.90
CA ALA A 106 -25.57 19.13 28.07
C ALA A 106 -25.69 20.48 28.81
N LYS A 107 -24.55 21.17 29.05
CA LYS A 107 -24.53 22.50 29.68
C LYS A 107 -25.28 23.56 28.86
N LEU A 108 -25.16 23.50 27.53
CA LEU A 108 -25.87 24.41 26.63
C LEU A 108 -27.37 24.14 26.64
N GLU A 109 -27.79 22.88 26.62
CA GLU A 109 -29.20 22.50 26.72
C GLU A 109 -29.83 22.98 28.03
N GLU A 110 -29.15 22.80 29.17
CA GLU A 110 -29.60 23.32 30.47
C GLU A 110 -29.74 24.85 30.44
N SER A 111 -28.75 25.56 29.88
CA SER A 111 -28.79 27.02 29.77
C SER A 111 -29.90 27.53 28.83
N HIS A 112 -30.20 26.80 27.76
CA HIS A 112 -31.25 27.15 26.80
C HIS A 112 -32.63 26.81 27.37
N LYS A 113 -32.74 25.73 28.15
CA LYS A 113 -33.98 25.36 28.84
C LYS A 113 -34.33 26.36 29.96
N ALA A 114 -33.32 26.94 30.62
CA ALA A 114 -33.51 27.98 31.62
C ALA A 114 -33.98 29.33 31.05
N LYS A 115 -33.66 29.63 29.78
CA LYS A 115 -34.04 30.88 29.09
C LYS A 115 -35.30 30.74 28.23
N SER A 116 -35.68 29.52 27.86
CA SER A 116 -36.83 29.28 27.00
C SER A 116 -38.08 29.08 27.83
N THR A 117 -39.12 29.88 27.57
CA THR A 117 -40.46 29.64 28.13
C THR A 117 -41.08 28.39 27.50
N GLU A 118 -42.02 27.76 28.21
CA GLU A 118 -42.71 26.55 27.76
C GLU A 118 -43.47 26.78 26.44
N SER A 119 -43.99 28.00 26.24
CA SER A 119 -44.62 28.48 25.00
C SER A 119 -43.66 28.44 23.79
N VAL A 120 -42.43 28.91 23.96
CA VAL A 120 -41.41 28.90 22.89
C VAL A 120 -40.93 27.49 22.55
N VAL A 121 -40.85 26.59 23.54
CA VAL A 121 -40.51 25.19 23.28
C VAL A 121 -41.62 24.48 22.48
N ALA A 122 -42.89 24.73 22.80
CA ALA A 122 -44.02 24.09 22.14
C ALA A 122 -44.16 24.55 20.66
N THR A 123 -44.12 25.87 20.43
CA THR A 123 -44.19 26.45 19.08
C THR A 123 -42.98 26.06 18.23
N LYS A 124 -41.78 25.99 18.81
CA LYS A 124 -40.58 25.49 18.12
C LYS A 124 -40.74 24.05 17.64
N LYS A 125 -41.28 23.16 18.47
CA LYS A 125 -41.52 21.76 18.10
C LYS A 125 -42.50 21.65 16.93
N SER A 126 -43.63 22.35 17.01
CA SER A 126 -44.64 22.40 15.95
C SER A 126 -44.07 22.91 14.62
N LEU A 127 -43.28 23.99 14.67
CA LEU A 127 -42.57 24.53 13.50
C LEU A 127 -41.59 23.51 12.91
N THR A 128 -40.77 22.86 13.74
CA THR A 128 -39.82 21.85 13.26
C THR A 128 -40.53 20.65 12.63
N GLU A 129 -41.65 20.20 13.20
CA GLU A 129 -42.45 19.13 12.61
C GLU A 129 -43.06 19.52 11.27
N CYS A 130 -43.58 20.74 11.13
CA CYS A 130 -44.12 21.23 9.86
C CYS A 130 -43.03 21.32 8.79
N LEU A 131 -41.85 21.88 9.12
CA LEU A 131 -40.73 21.99 8.18
C LEU A 131 -40.17 20.62 7.77
N LEU A 132 -40.12 19.66 8.69
CA LEU A 132 -39.70 18.29 8.38
C LEU A 132 -40.69 17.55 7.48
N LYS A 133 -42.00 17.83 7.61
CA LYS A 133 -43.05 17.30 6.73
C LYS A 133 -43.04 17.98 5.35
N ASN A 134 -42.73 19.29 5.28
CA ASN A 134 -42.75 20.09 4.06
C ASN A 134 -41.35 20.53 3.59
N LYS A 135 -40.41 19.59 3.44
CA LYS A 135 -38.98 19.89 3.15
C LYS A 135 -38.76 20.73 1.89
N GLU A 136 -39.55 20.49 0.85
CA GLU A 136 -39.43 21.21 -0.44
C GLU A 136 -40.33 22.46 -0.52
N LYS A 137 -41.23 22.65 0.46
CA LYS A 137 -42.21 23.75 0.47
C LYS A 137 -42.31 24.37 1.86
N PRO A 138 -41.24 25.05 2.34
CA PRO A 138 -41.21 25.63 3.67
C PRO A 138 -42.26 26.74 3.88
N LEU A 139 -42.77 27.36 2.81
CA LEU A 139 -43.83 28.38 2.87
C LEU A 139 -45.17 27.83 3.39
N ASN A 140 -45.39 26.51 3.37
CA ASN A 140 -46.60 25.91 3.93
C ASN A 140 -46.67 26.00 5.46
N CYS A 141 -45.55 26.34 6.12
CA CYS A 141 -45.43 26.39 7.58
C CYS A 141 -45.40 27.83 8.12
N TYR A 142 -45.96 28.77 7.37
CA TYR A 142 -45.87 30.20 7.68
C TYR A 142 -46.59 30.57 8.98
N ASP A 143 -47.73 29.93 9.26
CA ASP A 143 -48.52 30.17 10.47
C ASP A 143 -47.76 29.74 11.74
N GLU A 144 -47.06 28.58 11.71
CA GLU A 144 -46.23 28.11 12.82
C GLU A 144 -45.01 29.02 13.04
N VAL A 145 -44.46 29.59 11.96
CA VAL A 145 -43.37 30.58 12.02
C VAL A 145 -43.84 31.87 12.68
N GLU A 146 -45.03 32.38 12.36
CA GLU A 146 -45.57 33.57 13.02
C GLU A 146 -45.84 33.34 14.51
N GLN A 147 -46.38 32.17 14.86
CA GLN A 147 -46.62 31.80 16.26
C GLN A 147 -45.32 31.71 17.06
N PHE A 148 -44.29 31.08 16.50
CA PHE A 148 -42.96 31.04 17.11
C PHE A 148 -42.37 32.45 17.26
N LYS A 149 -42.50 33.31 16.24
CA LYS A 149 -42.01 34.70 16.29
C LYS A 149 -42.68 35.50 17.39
N LYS A 150 -44.01 35.37 17.56
CA LYS A 150 -44.75 36.03 18.64
C LYS A 150 -44.29 35.53 20.01
N ALA A 151 -44.20 34.20 20.18
CA ALA A 151 -43.76 33.59 21.43
C ALA A 151 -42.34 34.00 21.82
N VAL A 152 -41.43 34.20 20.87
CA VAL A 152 -40.05 34.68 21.13
C VAL A 152 -40.01 36.17 21.46
N MET A 153 -40.90 37.00 20.90
CA MET A 153 -40.99 38.43 21.24
C MET A 153 -41.58 38.67 22.65
N GLU A 154 -42.26 37.68 23.22
CA GLU A 154 -42.82 37.72 24.58
C GLU A 154 -41.83 37.27 25.67
N ILE A 155 -40.63 36.79 25.30
CA ILE A 155 -39.51 36.48 26.22
C ILE A 155 -38.62 37.70 26.40
#